data_AF-A0A7C6KJD0-F1
#
_entry.id   AF-A0A7C6KJD0-F1
#
_cell.length_a   1.000
_cell.length_b   1.000
_cell.length_c   1.000
_cell.angle_alpha   90.00
_cell.angle_beta   90.00
_cell.angle_gamma   90.00
#
_symmetry.space_group_name_H-M   'P 1'
#
loop_
_entity.id
_entity.type
_entity.pdbx_description
1 polymer ?
#
loop_
_entity_poly.entity_id
_entity_poly.type
_entity_poly.pdbx_seq_one_letter_code
_entity_poly.pdbx_strand_id
1 'polypeptide(L)'
;MAPSEEKAQLRTLLAALDEWRVEGRPEVQALAGAGDALAALAGVEVTGIAYDSRAVRPGELFVAVRGTRDDGHRYAPEAVSRGAVAVVGEEPVAVPPGVVQVIVPDSRLALSRLSAAFFGWPSRKLRVIGVTGTKGKTSTTYLIKAVLEAAGEKVGLIGTIRNLIGDEILPAHRTTPESADLQSLLRRMADRGVDSVVMEVSSHALSLHRVADVSFDVGVFTNIGRDHLDFHQSFHEYLEAKKLLFRSLARGREATGGVGKGTRFAVINRDSPVWHEVAQAAAGVPIYTFGIDSKEADVQATIERIALNGTLVKLRIPKPWPVGAGDSPEVGGPAGVAGPVAAESALGAGSPGVARAVPAAEAGATPVEIPLVLQLIGKFNVYNSLAAATVGLGLGLPLELVVAGLERVPGIPGRFQRVLPGHPFEVVVDYAHTPDSLAQVLQAARELHPRRLLVVFGCGGDRDRGKRPLMGAVAARLANRVYITSDNPRSEDPEAICREIEQGYVQETQRQSEGYRVIVDRREAIRQAIEEARPGDLVVIAGKGHETYQEFAHGRIHFDDVEVARQILEGKAEGDARGTGR
;
A
#
# COMPACT_ATOMS: atom_id res chain seq x y z
N MET A 1 -12.28 -6.75 -17.86
CA MET A 1 -12.04 -8.15 -17.43
C MET A 1 -12.52 -9.09 -18.53
N ALA A 2 -11.66 -9.99 -19.00
CA ALA A 2 -12.14 -11.16 -19.77
C ALA A 2 -13.08 -11.97 -18.84
N PRO A 3 -14.20 -12.52 -19.35
CA PRO A 3 -15.05 -13.38 -18.53
C PRO A 3 -14.21 -14.57 -18.03
N SER A 4 -14.22 -14.84 -16.73
CA SER A 4 -13.63 -16.08 -16.24
C SER A 4 -14.51 -17.24 -16.73
N GLU A 5 -13.91 -18.34 -17.17
CA GLU A 5 -14.64 -19.58 -17.50
C GLU A 5 -15.20 -20.28 -16.25
N GLU A 6 -15.20 -19.59 -15.11
CA GLU A 6 -15.60 -20.13 -13.81
C GLU A 6 -17.11 -20.20 -13.71
N LYS A 7 -17.59 -21.38 -13.36
CA LYS A 7 -19.00 -21.66 -13.14
C LYS A 7 -19.17 -22.29 -11.77
N ALA A 8 -20.14 -21.81 -11.02
CA ALA A 8 -20.50 -22.37 -9.73
C ALA A 8 -22.02 -22.53 -9.64
N GLN A 9 -22.46 -23.56 -8.94
CA GLN A 9 -23.88 -23.69 -8.60
C GLN A 9 -24.20 -22.72 -7.47
N LEU A 10 -25.31 -21.96 -7.60
CA LEU A 10 -25.74 -21.00 -6.58
C LEU A 10 -25.87 -21.69 -5.20
N ARG A 11 -26.44 -22.89 -5.16
CA ARG A 11 -26.53 -23.70 -3.94
C ARG A 11 -25.18 -23.91 -3.25
N THR A 12 -24.10 -24.17 -4.01
CA THR A 12 -22.75 -24.35 -3.47
C THR A 12 -22.20 -23.05 -2.90
N LEU A 13 -22.46 -21.92 -3.56
CA LEU A 13 -22.07 -20.61 -3.05
C LEU A 13 -22.82 -20.26 -1.75
N LEU A 14 -24.12 -20.55 -1.69
CA LEU A 14 -24.92 -20.30 -0.49
C LEU A 14 -24.52 -21.20 0.68
N ALA A 15 -24.06 -22.42 0.44
CA ALA A 15 -23.49 -23.27 1.49
C ALA A 15 -22.24 -22.64 2.15
N ALA A 16 -21.52 -21.75 1.45
CA ALA A 16 -20.42 -21.01 2.06
C ALA A 16 -20.87 -20.01 3.12
N LEU A 17 -22.14 -19.56 3.07
CA LEU A 17 -22.75 -18.68 4.08
C LEU A 17 -23.22 -19.46 5.32
N ASP A 18 -23.32 -20.79 5.28
CA ASP A 18 -23.76 -21.59 6.42
C ASP A 18 -22.80 -21.52 7.61
N GLU A 19 -21.51 -21.24 7.38
CA GLU A 19 -20.53 -21.02 8.47
C GLU A 19 -20.87 -19.78 9.32
N TRP A 20 -21.71 -18.85 8.83
CA TRP A 20 -22.21 -17.72 9.63
C TRP A 20 -23.07 -18.15 10.84
N ARG A 21 -23.70 -19.34 10.76
CA ARG A 21 -24.51 -19.90 11.85
C ARG A 21 -23.69 -20.22 13.10
N VAL A 22 -22.39 -20.51 12.95
CA VAL A 22 -21.50 -20.90 14.06
C VAL A 22 -21.04 -19.69 14.89
N GLU A 23 -21.17 -18.46 14.36
CA GLU A 23 -20.77 -17.21 15.02
C GLU A 23 -21.93 -16.45 15.71
N GLY A 24 -23.12 -17.05 15.83
CA GLY A 24 -24.26 -16.46 16.57
C GLY A 24 -25.02 -15.32 15.87
N ARG A 25 -24.95 -15.23 14.52
CA ARG A 25 -25.67 -14.23 13.70
C ARG A 25 -27.04 -14.76 13.21
N PRO A 26 -28.05 -13.90 12.96
CA PRO A 26 -29.40 -14.31 12.55
C PRO A 26 -29.43 -15.03 11.18
N GLU A 27 -30.49 -15.81 10.96
CA GLU A 27 -30.66 -16.74 9.83
C GLU A 27 -30.51 -16.08 8.44
N VAL A 28 -29.85 -16.80 7.52
CA VAL A 28 -29.93 -16.54 6.07
C VAL A 28 -31.30 -17.00 5.58
N GLN A 29 -32.12 -16.10 5.05
CA GLN A 29 -33.41 -16.43 4.45
C GLN A 29 -33.27 -16.43 2.92
N ALA A 30 -33.33 -17.60 2.30
CA ALA A 30 -33.51 -17.69 0.85
C ALA A 30 -35.00 -17.53 0.54
N LEU A 31 -35.39 -16.44 -0.12
CA LEU A 31 -36.76 -16.22 -0.57
C LEU A 31 -36.86 -16.61 -2.05
N ALA A 32 -37.36 -17.81 -2.31
CA ALA A 32 -37.90 -18.16 -3.62
C ALA A 32 -39.42 -17.90 -3.60
N GLY A 33 -39.94 -17.16 -4.57
CA GLY A 33 -41.38 -16.96 -4.71
C GLY A 33 -42.10 -18.32 -4.79
N ALA A 34 -43.05 -18.55 -3.87
CA ALA A 34 -44.01 -19.66 -3.83
C ALA A 34 -43.52 -21.01 -4.41
N GLY A 35 -42.69 -21.74 -3.65
CA GLY A 35 -42.26 -23.11 -3.95
C GLY A 35 -41.12 -23.57 -3.02
N ASP A 36 -40.78 -24.86 -3.03
CA ASP A 36 -39.69 -25.43 -2.22
C ASP A 36 -38.33 -24.80 -2.64
N ALA A 37 -37.89 -23.81 -1.86
CA ALA A 37 -36.81 -22.89 -2.24
C ALA A 37 -35.48 -23.62 -2.55
N LEU A 38 -35.23 -24.78 -1.92
CA LEU A 38 -34.02 -25.57 -2.15
C LEU A 38 -33.97 -26.25 -3.53
N ALA A 39 -35.11 -26.61 -4.10
CA ALA A 39 -35.18 -27.24 -5.42
C ALA A 39 -34.95 -26.20 -6.54
N ALA A 40 -35.47 -24.98 -6.39
CA ALA A 40 -35.26 -23.87 -7.31
C ALA A 40 -33.79 -23.39 -7.37
N LEU A 41 -33.05 -23.52 -6.26
CA LEU A 41 -31.64 -23.12 -6.16
C LEU A 41 -30.66 -24.08 -6.84
N ALA A 42 -31.05 -25.34 -7.06
CA ALA A 42 -30.14 -26.39 -7.53
C ALA A 42 -29.79 -26.34 -9.03
N GLY A 43 -30.54 -25.56 -9.82
CA GLY A 43 -30.34 -25.41 -11.27
C GLY A 43 -29.72 -24.08 -11.70
N VAL A 44 -29.43 -23.16 -10.75
CA VAL A 44 -28.93 -21.82 -11.07
C VAL A 44 -27.41 -21.83 -11.16
N GLU A 45 -26.91 -21.79 -12.40
CA GLU A 45 -25.49 -21.60 -12.69
C GLU A 45 -25.12 -20.12 -12.57
N VAL A 46 -24.09 -19.84 -11.78
CA VAL A 46 -23.48 -18.52 -11.59
C VAL A 46 -22.14 -18.51 -12.32
N THR A 47 -21.94 -17.49 -13.15
CA THR A 47 -20.74 -17.30 -14.01
C THR A 47 -19.85 -16.15 -13.57
N GLY A 48 -20.25 -15.43 -12.52
CA GLY A 48 -19.51 -14.31 -11.95
C GLY A 48 -20.27 -13.66 -10.80
N ILE A 49 -19.63 -12.71 -10.12
CA ILE A 49 -20.21 -11.96 -9.01
C ILE A 49 -19.98 -10.47 -9.26
N ALA A 50 -21.05 -9.68 -9.18
CA ALA A 50 -21.04 -8.24 -9.36
C ALA A 50 -21.68 -7.53 -8.17
N TYR A 51 -21.17 -6.34 -7.85
CA TYR A 51 -21.70 -5.45 -6.82
C TYR A 51 -21.97 -4.03 -7.36
N ASP A 52 -21.80 -3.83 -8.67
CA ASP A 52 -22.17 -2.62 -9.41
C ASP A 52 -23.15 -3.04 -10.51
N SER A 53 -24.41 -2.58 -10.44
CA SER A 53 -25.47 -2.98 -11.38
C SER A 53 -25.07 -2.72 -12.83
N ARG A 54 -24.30 -1.65 -13.09
CA ARG A 54 -23.87 -1.25 -14.43
C ARG A 54 -22.86 -2.21 -15.04
N ALA A 55 -22.14 -2.96 -14.19
CA ALA A 55 -21.09 -3.90 -14.59
C ALA A 55 -21.58 -5.35 -14.71
N VAL A 56 -22.83 -5.64 -14.30
CA VAL A 56 -23.42 -6.98 -14.36
C VAL A 56 -23.40 -7.52 -15.78
N ARG A 57 -23.02 -8.79 -15.90
CA ARG A 57 -23.10 -9.59 -17.13
C ARG A 57 -24.14 -10.70 -17.00
N PRO A 58 -24.67 -11.20 -18.13
CA PRO A 58 -25.58 -12.34 -18.11
C PRO A 58 -24.99 -13.54 -17.38
N GLY A 59 -25.74 -14.11 -16.42
CA GLY A 59 -25.31 -15.26 -15.64
C GLY A 59 -24.62 -14.91 -14.32
N GLU A 60 -24.45 -13.63 -13.97
CA GLU A 60 -23.78 -13.23 -12.73
C GLU A 60 -24.74 -13.15 -11.54
N LEU A 61 -24.20 -13.34 -10.34
CA LEU A 61 -24.85 -13.04 -9.08
C LEU A 61 -24.66 -11.56 -8.76
N PHE A 62 -25.74 -10.83 -8.49
CA PHE A 62 -25.65 -9.44 -8.04
C PHE A 62 -25.77 -9.35 -6.52
N VAL A 63 -24.81 -8.70 -5.87
CA VAL A 63 -24.85 -8.40 -4.43
C VAL A 63 -25.15 -6.92 -4.22
N ALA A 64 -26.34 -6.64 -3.70
CA ALA A 64 -26.83 -5.30 -3.41
C ALA A 64 -26.20 -4.78 -2.11
N VAL A 65 -25.09 -4.05 -2.24
CA VAL A 65 -24.37 -3.51 -1.08
C VAL A 65 -24.83 -2.09 -0.75
N ARG A 66 -25.12 -1.80 0.52
CA ARG A 66 -25.36 -0.42 0.99
C ARG A 66 -24.05 0.38 1.00
N GLY A 67 -24.04 1.51 0.29
CA GLY A 67 -22.93 2.45 0.24
C GLY A 67 -23.15 3.65 1.17
N THR A 68 -22.12 4.51 1.30
CA THR A 68 -22.22 5.76 2.08
C THR A 68 -23.00 6.86 1.35
N ARG A 69 -23.14 6.76 0.03
CA ARG A 69 -23.84 7.74 -0.81
C ARG A 69 -25.20 7.26 -1.31
N ASP A 70 -25.33 5.96 -1.54
CA ASP A 70 -26.53 5.37 -2.12
C ASP A 70 -26.65 3.90 -1.74
N ASP A 71 -27.85 3.37 -1.95
CA ASP A 71 -28.23 2.01 -1.59
C ASP A 71 -28.28 1.10 -2.82
N GLY A 72 -27.42 0.08 -2.83
CA GLY A 72 -27.34 -0.94 -3.89
C GLY A 72 -28.65 -1.67 -4.17
N HIS A 73 -29.54 -1.80 -3.19
CA HIS A 73 -30.83 -2.51 -3.33
C HIS A 73 -31.73 -1.87 -4.38
N ARG A 74 -31.65 -0.54 -4.51
CA ARG A 74 -32.43 0.24 -5.49
C ARG A 74 -32.08 -0.12 -6.93
N TYR A 75 -30.91 -0.71 -7.15
CA TYR A 75 -30.37 -1.05 -8.46
C TYR A 75 -30.53 -2.53 -8.83
N ALA A 76 -31.14 -3.34 -7.96
CA ALA A 76 -31.45 -4.74 -8.27
C ALA A 76 -32.28 -4.93 -9.56
N PRO A 77 -33.30 -4.11 -9.87
CA PRO A 77 -34.03 -4.23 -11.14
C PRO A 77 -33.14 -4.02 -12.37
N GLU A 78 -32.17 -3.09 -12.29
CA GLU A 78 -31.20 -2.85 -13.36
C GLU A 78 -30.23 -4.03 -13.50
N ALA A 79 -29.75 -4.58 -12.38
CA ALA A 79 -28.89 -5.76 -12.39
C ALA A 79 -29.58 -6.96 -13.06
N VAL A 80 -30.86 -7.20 -12.72
CA VAL A 80 -31.66 -8.26 -13.34
C VAL A 80 -31.88 -8.01 -14.82
N SER A 81 -32.19 -6.78 -15.24
CA SER A 81 -32.40 -6.48 -16.67
C SER A 81 -31.14 -6.66 -17.50
N ARG A 82 -29.95 -6.60 -16.87
CA ARG A 82 -28.65 -6.91 -17.48
C ARG A 82 -28.28 -8.40 -17.42
N GLY A 83 -29.12 -9.23 -16.81
CA GLY A 83 -28.99 -10.68 -16.80
C GLY A 83 -28.45 -11.29 -15.51
N ALA A 84 -28.55 -10.60 -14.37
CA ALA A 84 -28.30 -11.22 -13.08
C ALA A 84 -29.26 -12.39 -12.85
N VAL A 85 -28.72 -13.56 -12.47
CA VAL A 85 -29.52 -14.78 -12.24
C VAL A 85 -30.07 -14.88 -10.82
N ALA A 86 -29.49 -14.12 -9.90
CA ALA A 86 -29.93 -14.00 -8.52
C ALA A 86 -29.47 -12.67 -7.92
N VAL A 87 -30.17 -12.24 -6.86
CA VAL A 87 -29.84 -11.04 -6.09
C VAL A 87 -29.61 -11.42 -4.63
N VAL A 88 -28.50 -10.96 -4.05
CA VAL A 88 -28.21 -11.05 -2.61
C VAL A 88 -28.36 -9.67 -2.01
N GLY A 89 -29.13 -9.53 -0.94
CA GLY A 89 -29.38 -8.26 -0.27
C GLY A 89 -29.77 -8.45 1.19
N GLU A 90 -29.91 -7.35 1.92
CA GLU A 90 -30.34 -7.31 3.32
C GLU A 90 -31.86 -7.29 3.48
N GLU A 91 -32.58 -6.99 2.40
CA GLU A 91 -34.03 -6.96 2.38
C GLU A 91 -34.58 -7.37 1.00
N PRO A 92 -35.84 -7.83 0.92
CA PRO A 92 -36.48 -8.12 -0.36
C PRO A 92 -36.53 -6.90 -1.28
N VAL A 93 -36.30 -7.12 -2.57
CA VAL A 93 -36.31 -6.10 -3.61
C VAL A 93 -37.34 -6.43 -4.70
N ALA A 94 -37.84 -5.39 -5.37
CA ALA A 94 -38.82 -5.54 -6.44
C ALA A 94 -38.16 -6.03 -7.74
N VAL A 95 -38.08 -7.35 -7.93
CA VAL A 95 -37.58 -7.99 -9.16
C VAL A 95 -38.66 -8.92 -9.77
N PRO A 96 -38.58 -9.23 -11.08
CA PRO A 96 -39.55 -10.11 -11.73
C PRO A 96 -39.74 -11.47 -11.02
N PRO A 97 -40.96 -12.04 -11.03
CA PRO A 97 -41.22 -13.38 -10.50
C PRO A 97 -40.28 -14.41 -11.14
N GLY A 98 -39.64 -15.23 -10.30
CA GLY A 98 -38.69 -16.27 -10.74
C GLY A 98 -37.21 -15.91 -10.56
N VAL A 99 -36.88 -14.64 -10.30
CA VAL A 99 -35.51 -14.26 -9.88
C VAL A 99 -35.30 -14.67 -8.42
N VAL A 100 -34.24 -15.42 -8.16
CA VAL A 100 -33.88 -15.85 -6.80
C VAL A 100 -33.39 -14.65 -6.00
N GLN A 101 -33.93 -14.48 -4.79
CA GLN A 101 -33.47 -13.50 -3.82
C GLN A 101 -32.92 -14.18 -2.57
N VAL A 102 -31.75 -13.74 -2.13
CA VAL A 102 -31.07 -14.28 -0.95
C VAL A 102 -30.91 -13.15 0.06
N ILE A 103 -31.62 -13.27 1.18
CA ILE A 103 -31.63 -12.26 2.23
C ILE A 103 -30.60 -12.61 3.29
N VAL A 104 -29.65 -11.70 3.50
CA VAL A 104 -28.52 -11.85 4.42
C VAL A 104 -28.48 -10.70 5.41
N PRO A 105 -28.01 -10.90 6.66
CA PRO A 105 -27.91 -9.81 7.63
C PRO A 105 -26.87 -8.72 7.27
N ASP A 106 -25.91 -9.03 6.40
CA ASP A 106 -24.87 -8.09 5.95
C ASP A 106 -24.47 -8.43 4.51
N SER A 107 -24.92 -7.60 3.56
CA SER A 107 -24.65 -7.78 2.14
C SER A 107 -23.16 -7.68 1.79
N ARG A 108 -22.40 -6.87 2.53
CA ARG A 108 -20.99 -6.61 2.27
C ARG A 108 -20.10 -7.75 2.76
N LEU A 109 -20.42 -8.31 3.93
CA LEU A 109 -19.77 -9.54 4.39
C LEU A 109 -20.15 -10.73 3.48
N ALA A 110 -21.39 -10.81 3.01
CA ALA A 110 -21.82 -11.83 2.05
C ALA A 110 -21.02 -11.74 0.75
N LEU A 111 -20.80 -10.52 0.23
CA LEU A 111 -19.97 -10.30 -0.96
C LEU A 111 -18.58 -10.91 -0.79
N SER A 112 -17.92 -10.69 0.36
CA SER A 112 -16.62 -11.29 0.64
C SER A 112 -16.65 -12.81 0.61
N ARG A 113 -17.63 -13.40 1.31
CA ARG A 113 -17.74 -14.84 1.47
C ARG A 113 -18.06 -15.56 0.17
N LEU A 114 -19.05 -15.04 -0.56
CA LEU A 114 -19.49 -15.57 -1.83
C LEU A 114 -18.39 -15.44 -2.89
N SER A 115 -17.67 -14.31 -2.90
CA SER A 115 -16.53 -14.11 -3.80
C SER A 115 -15.42 -15.11 -3.51
N ALA A 116 -15.05 -15.30 -2.24
CA ALA A 116 -14.05 -16.29 -1.87
C ALA A 116 -14.46 -17.71 -2.30
N ALA A 117 -15.72 -18.09 -2.12
CA ALA A 117 -16.23 -19.38 -2.54
C ALA A 117 -16.24 -19.54 -4.07
N PHE A 118 -16.73 -18.54 -4.81
CA PHE A 118 -16.81 -18.54 -6.27
C PHE A 118 -15.43 -18.69 -6.92
N PHE A 119 -14.44 -17.93 -6.42
CA PHE A 119 -13.07 -18.00 -6.92
C PHE A 119 -12.26 -19.19 -6.36
N GLY A 120 -12.88 -20.09 -5.58
CA GLY A 120 -12.26 -21.33 -5.12
C GLY A 120 -11.25 -21.13 -3.98
N TRP A 121 -11.53 -20.20 -3.06
CA TRP A 121 -10.74 -19.85 -1.88
C TRP A 121 -9.27 -19.54 -2.19
N PRO A 122 -8.99 -18.57 -3.09
CA PRO A 122 -7.66 -18.41 -3.67
C PRO A 122 -6.59 -18.03 -2.63
N SER A 123 -6.94 -17.26 -1.60
CA SER A 123 -6.01 -16.91 -0.51
C SER A 123 -5.52 -18.12 0.30
N ARG A 124 -6.23 -19.26 0.28
CA ARG A 124 -5.77 -20.50 0.95
C ARG A 124 -4.66 -21.21 0.16
N LYS A 125 -4.44 -20.82 -1.10
CA LYS A 125 -3.45 -21.41 -1.99
C LYS A 125 -2.17 -20.56 -2.11
N LEU A 126 -2.11 -19.45 -1.41
CA LEU A 126 -1.08 -18.43 -1.48
C LEU A 126 -0.59 -18.15 -0.07
N ARG A 127 0.67 -17.74 0.10
CA ARG A 127 1.04 -17.02 1.32
C ARG A 127 0.53 -15.59 1.22
N VAL A 128 -0.22 -15.09 2.19
CA VAL A 128 -0.72 -13.71 2.19
C VAL A 128 -0.18 -12.91 3.35
N ILE A 129 0.54 -11.84 3.03
CA ILE A 129 1.15 -10.90 3.97
C ILE A 129 0.39 -9.58 3.91
N GLY A 130 -0.32 -9.25 4.99
CA GLY A 130 -1.09 -8.01 5.12
C GLY A 130 -0.31 -6.94 5.86
N VAL A 131 -0.16 -5.76 5.28
CA VAL A 131 0.50 -4.62 5.91
C VAL A 131 -0.52 -3.53 6.24
N THR A 132 -0.65 -3.19 7.52
CA THR A 132 -1.49 -2.10 7.99
C THR A 132 -0.71 -1.05 8.79
N GLY A 133 -1.38 0.07 9.04
CA GLY A 133 -0.87 1.25 9.73
C GLY A 133 -1.29 2.54 9.04
N THR A 134 -1.01 3.68 9.67
CA THR A 134 -1.31 5.00 9.07
C THR A 134 -0.36 5.23 7.90
N LYS A 135 0.95 5.14 8.13
CA LYS A 135 1.99 5.43 7.13
C LYS A 135 2.91 4.23 6.92
N GLY A 136 3.61 4.21 5.78
CA GLY A 136 4.62 3.20 5.50
C GLY A 136 4.09 1.92 4.84
N LYS A 137 2.77 1.69 4.77
CA LYS A 137 2.16 0.51 4.11
C LYS A 137 2.78 0.23 2.73
N THR A 138 2.69 1.19 1.81
CA THR A 138 3.25 1.06 0.47
C THR A 138 4.76 0.79 0.46
N SER A 139 5.55 1.51 1.26
CA SER A 139 7.00 1.30 1.28
C SER A 139 7.37 -0.07 1.85
N THR A 140 6.72 -0.48 2.94
CA THR A 140 6.90 -1.79 3.56
C THR A 140 6.47 -2.93 2.64
N THR A 141 5.37 -2.81 1.88
CA THR A 141 4.97 -3.88 0.95
C THR A 141 5.99 -4.08 -0.17
N TYR A 142 6.58 -3.01 -0.70
CA TYR A 142 7.66 -3.11 -1.70
C TYR A 142 8.96 -3.67 -1.12
N LEU A 143 9.32 -3.30 0.11
CA LEU A 143 10.50 -3.84 0.79
C LEU A 143 10.34 -5.33 1.11
N ILE A 144 9.17 -5.76 1.58
CA ILE A 144 8.87 -7.19 1.79
C ILE A 144 8.92 -7.94 0.45
N LYS A 145 8.31 -7.40 -0.60
CA LYS A 145 8.40 -7.97 -1.95
C LYS A 145 9.85 -8.17 -2.37
N ALA A 146 10.70 -7.15 -2.20
CA ALA A 146 12.10 -7.21 -2.57
C ALA A 146 12.89 -8.24 -1.74
N VAL A 147 12.57 -8.41 -0.45
CA VAL A 147 13.15 -9.47 0.39
C VAL A 147 12.74 -10.87 -0.10
N LEU A 148 11.46 -11.09 -0.38
CA LEU A 148 10.96 -12.39 -0.84
C LEU A 148 11.48 -12.77 -2.23
N GLU A 149 11.53 -11.81 -3.16
CA GLU A 149 12.11 -12.03 -4.49
C GLU A 149 13.62 -12.25 -4.44
N ALA A 150 14.33 -11.74 -3.42
CA ALA A 150 15.75 -12.06 -3.22
C ALA A 150 15.94 -13.52 -2.79
N ALA A 151 14.92 -14.10 -2.15
CA ALA A 151 14.84 -15.53 -1.86
C ALA A 151 14.26 -16.38 -2.99
N GLY A 152 14.05 -15.79 -4.19
CA GLY A 152 13.59 -16.50 -5.37
C GLY A 152 12.09 -16.74 -5.46
N GLU A 153 11.28 -16.18 -4.55
CA GLU A 153 9.81 -16.31 -4.62
C GLU A 153 9.23 -15.44 -5.74
N LYS A 154 8.19 -15.95 -6.40
CA LYS A 154 7.34 -15.15 -7.29
C LYS A 154 6.32 -14.40 -6.45
N VAL A 155 6.39 -13.07 -6.44
CA VAL A 155 5.59 -12.25 -5.54
C VAL A 155 4.49 -11.47 -6.27
N GLY A 156 3.28 -11.53 -5.73
CA GLY A 156 2.18 -10.62 -6.05
C GLY A 156 2.18 -9.40 -5.13
N LEU A 157 1.85 -8.22 -5.65
CA LEU A 157 1.69 -6.99 -4.87
C LEU A 157 0.28 -6.44 -5.05
N ILE A 158 -0.38 -6.03 -3.97
CA ILE A 158 -1.68 -5.34 -4.04
C ILE A 158 -1.58 -4.05 -3.21
N GLY A 159 -1.78 -2.89 -3.83
CA GLY A 159 -1.59 -1.63 -3.09
C GLY A 159 -2.00 -0.37 -3.83
N THR A 160 -1.61 0.77 -3.25
CA THR A 160 -2.02 2.11 -3.67
C THR A 160 -1.46 2.52 -5.02
N ILE A 161 -0.24 2.08 -5.34
CA ILE A 161 0.46 2.47 -6.57
C ILE A 161 -0.01 1.63 -7.76
N ARG A 162 0.02 0.31 -7.58
CA ARG A 162 -0.23 -0.68 -8.62
C ARG A 162 -0.51 -2.03 -7.99
N ASN A 163 -1.16 -2.90 -8.74
CA ASN A 163 -1.20 -4.32 -8.46
C ASN A 163 -0.19 -5.02 -9.38
N LEU A 164 0.53 -6.03 -8.86
CA LEU A 164 1.54 -6.78 -9.60
C LEU A 164 1.24 -8.28 -9.53
N ILE A 165 1.37 -8.99 -10.65
CA ILE A 165 1.42 -10.45 -10.66
C ILE A 165 2.77 -10.86 -11.27
N GLY A 166 3.79 -11.05 -10.44
CA GLY A 166 5.18 -11.05 -10.92
C GLY A 166 5.50 -9.70 -11.55
N ASP A 167 5.93 -9.70 -12.81
CA ASP A 167 6.28 -8.48 -13.56
C ASP A 167 5.08 -7.80 -14.23
N GLU A 168 3.91 -8.44 -14.28
CA GLU A 168 2.71 -7.86 -14.89
C GLU A 168 2.15 -6.73 -14.03
N ILE A 169 2.09 -5.52 -14.59
CA ILE A 169 1.52 -4.34 -13.94
C ILE A 169 0.03 -4.22 -14.25
N LEU A 170 -0.77 -4.15 -13.20
CA LEU A 170 -2.21 -3.94 -13.25
C LEU A 170 -2.60 -2.62 -12.57
N PRO A 171 -3.57 -1.87 -13.12
CA PRO A 171 -4.04 -0.64 -12.50
C PRO A 171 -4.66 -0.90 -11.13
N ALA A 172 -4.39 -0.01 -10.19
CA ALA A 172 -5.00 -0.01 -8.87
C ALA A 172 -6.01 1.14 -8.76
N HIS A 173 -7.25 0.82 -8.36
CA HIS A 173 -8.31 1.83 -8.16
C HIS A 173 -8.49 2.23 -6.69
N ARG A 174 -8.00 1.39 -5.76
CA ARG A 174 -8.06 1.57 -4.30
C ARG A 174 -6.81 0.94 -3.70
N THR A 175 -6.35 1.45 -2.56
CA THR A 175 -5.27 0.83 -1.77
C THR A 175 -5.56 -0.64 -1.48
N THR A 176 -6.81 -0.96 -1.15
CA THR A 176 -7.29 -2.33 -0.99
C THR A 176 -8.58 -2.47 -1.82
N PRO A 177 -8.61 -3.35 -2.85
CA PRO A 177 -9.77 -3.57 -3.71
C PRO A 177 -11.02 -4.00 -2.92
N GLU A 178 -12.20 -3.89 -3.54
CA GLU A 178 -13.41 -4.51 -2.99
C GLU A 178 -13.28 -6.03 -3.02
N SER A 179 -14.00 -6.74 -2.15
CA SER A 179 -13.81 -8.16 -1.92
C SER A 179 -13.97 -9.03 -3.18
N ALA A 180 -14.91 -8.74 -4.08
CA ALA A 180 -15.02 -9.46 -5.35
C ALA A 180 -13.79 -9.27 -6.25
N ASP A 181 -13.35 -8.02 -6.44
CA ASP A 181 -12.14 -7.70 -7.20
C ASP A 181 -10.89 -8.34 -6.58
N LEU A 182 -10.80 -8.30 -5.25
CA LEU A 182 -9.68 -8.85 -4.49
C LEU A 182 -9.57 -10.36 -4.65
N GLN A 183 -10.68 -11.09 -4.48
CA GLN A 183 -10.70 -12.54 -4.63
C GLN A 183 -10.41 -12.95 -6.08
N SER A 184 -10.95 -12.22 -7.07
CA SER A 184 -10.60 -12.42 -8.49
C SER A 184 -9.10 -12.23 -8.75
N LEU A 185 -8.52 -11.16 -8.19
CA LEU A 185 -7.10 -10.87 -8.33
C LEU A 185 -6.22 -11.93 -7.66
N LEU A 186 -6.56 -12.36 -6.45
CA LEU A 186 -5.87 -13.44 -5.75
C LEU A 186 -5.98 -14.75 -6.53
N ARG A 187 -7.12 -15.04 -7.15
CA ARG A 187 -7.27 -16.22 -8.00
C ARG A 187 -6.34 -16.18 -9.21
N ARG A 188 -6.27 -15.04 -9.90
CA ARG A 188 -5.32 -14.84 -11.01
C ARG A 188 -3.86 -15.01 -10.56
N MET A 189 -3.53 -14.58 -9.34
CA MET A 189 -2.19 -14.79 -8.76
C MET A 189 -1.91 -16.28 -8.52
N ALA A 190 -2.87 -17.00 -7.92
CA ALA A 190 -2.76 -18.44 -7.68
C ALA A 190 -2.63 -19.24 -8.99
N ASP A 191 -3.44 -18.93 -9.99
CA ASP A 191 -3.40 -19.59 -11.31
C ASP A 191 -2.08 -19.32 -12.05
N ARG A 192 -1.42 -18.21 -11.75
CA ARG A 192 -0.10 -17.85 -12.28
C ARG A 192 1.06 -18.35 -11.43
N GLY A 193 0.80 -19.16 -10.41
CA GLY A 193 1.82 -19.74 -9.54
C GLY A 193 2.62 -18.69 -8.75
N VAL A 194 1.97 -17.62 -8.30
CA VAL A 194 2.56 -16.71 -7.30
C VAL A 194 2.71 -17.47 -5.98
N ASP A 195 3.86 -17.36 -5.33
CA ASP A 195 4.13 -18.00 -4.04
C ASP A 195 3.57 -17.17 -2.88
N SER A 196 3.88 -15.86 -2.91
CA SER A 196 3.53 -14.90 -1.86
C SER A 196 2.82 -13.68 -2.41
N VAL A 197 1.78 -13.23 -1.72
CA VAL A 197 1.10 -11.96 -1.97
C VAL A 197 1.37 -11.01 -0.83
N VAL A 198 1.93 -9.84 -1.14
CA VAL A 198 2.13 -8.76 -0.18
C VAL A 198 1.12 -7.66 -0.48
N MET A 199 0.24 -7.35 0.48
CA MET A 199 -0.84 -6.41 0.25
C MET A 199 -0.98 -5.31 1.31
N GLU A 200 -1.33 -4.12 0.85
CA GLU A 200 -1.74 -3.03 1.73
C GLU A 200 -3.16 -3.27 2.24
N VAL A 201 -3.33 -3.30 3.57
CA VAL A 201 -4.62 -3.50 4.24
C VAL A 201 -5.03 -2.22 4.94
N SER A 202 -5.87 -1.43 4.28
CA SER A 202 -6.37 -0.16 4.85
C SER A 202 -7.39 -0.40 5.97
N SER A 203 -7.52 0.54 6.91
CA SER A 203 -8.55 0.46 7.96
C SER A 203 -9.96 0.41 7.37
N HIS A 204 -10.21 1.17 6.30
CA HIS A 204 -11.46 1.13 5.55
C HIS A 204 -11.75 -0.28 5.03
N ALA A 205 -10.75 -1.00 4.49
CA ALA A 205 -10.95 -2.35 3.98
C ALA A 205 -11.33 -3.35 5.09
N LEU A 206 -10.75 -3.18 6.28
CA LEU A 206 -11.06 -4.00 7.45
C LEU A 206 -12.48 -3.71 7.98
N SER A 207 -12.83 -2.43 8.15
CA SER A 207 -14.17 -2.01 8.59
C SER A 207 -15.28 -2.34 7.58
N LEU A 208 -14.97 -2.33 6.28
CA LEU A 208 -15.90 -2.62 5.19
C LEU A 208 -15.80 -4.08 4.72
N HIS A 209 -15.25 -4.99 5.53
CA HIS A 209 -15.22 -6.43 5.25
C HIS A 209 -14.59 -6.83 3.89
N ARG A 210 -13.79 -5.97 3.25
CA ARG A 210 -13.20 -6.25 1.93
C ARG A 210 -12.21 -7.41 1.94
N VAL A 211 -11.61 -7.65 3.10
CA VAL A 211 -10.60 -8.69 3.33
C VAL A 211 -11.08 -9.77 4.31
N ALA A 212 -12.39 -9.84 4.60
CA ALA A 212 -12.93 -10.72 5.64
C ALA A 212 -12.64 -12.21 5.38
N ASP A 213 -12.64 -12.63 4.10
CA ASP A 213 -12.33 -13.99 3.67
C ASP A 213 -10.96 -14.11 2.98
N VAL A 214 -10.01 -13.27 3.39
CA VAL A 214 -8.59 -13.45 3.05
C VAL A 214 -7.91 -14.21 4.18
N SER A 215 -7.34 -15.36 3.88
CA SER A 215 -6.52 -16.12 4.84
C SER A 215 -5.13 -15.48 4.92
N PHE A 216 -4.90 -14.64 5.93
CA PHE A 216 -3.59 -14.03 6.18
C PHE A 216 -2.66 -14.96 6.95
N ASP A 217 -1.39 -15.03 6.53
CA ASP A 217 -0.33 -15.73 7.24
C ASP A 217 0.48 -14.77 8.11
N VAL A 218 0.77 -13.58 7.59
CA VAL A 218 1.56 -12.58 8.29
C VAL A 218 0.81 -11.25 8.34
N GLY A 219 0.66 -10.70 9.55
CA GLY A 219 0.13 -9.36 9.77
C GLY A 219 1.24 -8.40 10.20
N VAL A 220 1.41 -7.29 9.50
CA VAL A 220 2.44 -6.28 9.80
C VAL A 220 1.79 -4.99 10.25
N PHE A 221 2.16 -4.52 11.44
CA PHE A 221 1.77 -3.22 11.98
C PHE A 221 2.93 -2.24 11.95
N THR A 222 2.81 -1.20 11.14
CA THR A 222 3.86 -0.18 10.95
C THR A 222 3.80 0.92 12.01
N ASN A 223 2.67 1.63 12.10
CA ASN A 223 2.43 2.72 13.06
C ASN A 223 0.94 3.09 13.06
N ILE A 224 0.54 3.92 14.02
CA ILE A 224 -0.73 4.64 14.00
C ILE A 224 -0.51 6.10 14.39
N GLY A 225 -1.25 6.98 13.73
CA GLY A 225 -1.31 8.43 13.99
C GLY A 225 -2.68 8.95 13.59
N ARG A 226 -3.01 10.21 13.93
CA ARG A 226 -4.31 10.82 13.59
C ARG A 226 -4.46 10.94 12.07
N ASP A 227 -5.38 10.16 11.51
CA ASP A 227 -5.73 10.14 10.09
C ASP A 227 -7.11 9.47 9.94
N HIS A 228 -7.80 9.68 8.83
CA HIS A 228 -9.09 9.06 8.50
C HIS A 228 -10.23 9.23 9.52
N LEU A 229 -10.22 10.31 10.32
CA LEU A 229 -11.25 10.60 11.32
C LEU A 229 -12.57 11.10 10.71
N ASP A 230 -12.59 11.34 9.40
CA ASP A 230 -13.79 11.57 8.59
C ASP A 230 -14.62 10.30 8.39
N PHE A 231 -13.98 9.12 8.50
CA PHE A 231 -14.64 7.81 8.44
C PHE A 231 -14.72 7.14 9.81
N HIS A 232 -13.62 7.13 10.58
CA HIS A 232 -13.58 6.56 11.93
C HIS A 232 -13.95 7.64 12.94
N GLN A 233 -15.03 7.46 13.72
CA GLN A 233 -15.55 8.51 14.60
C GLN A 233 -14.59 8.80 15.77
N SER A 234 -13.67 7.89 16.06
CA SER A 234 -12.64 8.06 17.08
C SER A 234 -11.32 7.38 16.70
N PHE A 235 -10.24 7.81 17.37
CA PHE A 235 -8.95 7.12 17.30
C PHE A 235 -9.05 5.66 17.78
N HIS A 236 -9.93 5.40 18.75
CA HIS A 236 -10.18 4.04 19.25
C HIS A 236 -10.78 3.16 18.15
N GLU A 237 -11.83 3.62 17.45
CA GLU A 237 -12.41 2.89 16.31
C GLU A 237 -11.39 2.65 15.20
N TYR A 238 -10.56 3.65 14.89
CA TYR A 238 -9.49 3.51 13.89
C TYR A 238 -8.46 2.44 14.28
N LEU A 239 -8.11 2.34 15.56
CA LEU A 239 -7.24 1.29 16.09
C LEU A 239 -7.94 -0.08 16.07
N GLU A 240 -9.19 -0.17 16.53
CA GLU A 240 -9.99 -1.41 16.49
C GLU A 240 -10.09 -1.97 15.07
N ALA A 241 -10.32 -1.11 14.08
CA ALA A 241 -10.36 -1.49 12.67
C ALA A 241 -9.05 -2.16 12.24
N LYS A 242 -7.89 -1.60 12.58
CA LYS A 242 -6.58 -2.20 12.25
C LYS A 242 -6.34 -3.52 12.97
N LYS A 243 -6.80 -3.66 14.22
CA LYS A 243 -6.67 -4.88 15.01
C LYS A 243 -7.41 -6.08 14.41
N LEU A 244 -8.40 -5.85 13.54
CA LEU A 244 -9.08 -6.93 12.81
C LEU A 244 -8.13 -7.78 11.97
N LEU A 245 -7.07 -7.18 11.39
CA LEU A 245 -6.04 -7.95 10.66
C LEU A 245 -5.37 -8.97 11.58
N PHE A 246 -4.99 -8.56 12.79
CA PHE A 246 -4.27 -9.41 13.74
C PHE A 246 -5.16 -10.51 14.34
N ARG A 247 -6.42 -10.17 14.65
CA ARG A 247 -7.44 -11.14 15.08
C ARG A 247 -7.70 -12.21 14.01
N SER A 248 -7.53 -11.86 12.73
CA SER A 248 -7.73 -12.80 11.62
C SER A 248 -6.63 -13.87 11.51
N LEU A 249 -5.40 -13.61 11.99
CA LEU A 249 -4.26 -14.54 11.88
C LEU A 249 -4.52 -15.86 12.60
N ALA A 250 -5.17 -15.81 13.77
CA ALA A 250 -5.54 -16.99 14.55
C ALA A 250 -6.59 -17.87 13.84
N ARG A 251 -7.35 -17.32 12.87
CA ARG A 251 -8.46 -17.99 12.18
C ARG A 251 -8.10 -18.58 10.81
N GLY A 252 -6.87 -18.37 10.32
CA GLY A 252 -6.46 -18.87 9.00
C GLY A 252 -6.45 -20.41 8.89
N ARG A 253 -6.33 -20.93 7.66
CA ARG A 253 -6.01 -22.35 7.37
C ARG A 253 -4.56 -22.49 6.87
N GLU A 254 -3.99 -23.68 6.87
CA GLU A 254 -2.59 -23.89 6.42
C GLU A 254 -2.41 -23.44 4.96
N ALA A 255 -1.36 -22.66 4.69
CA ALA A 255 -1.00 -22.19 3.35
C ALA A 255 -0.32 -23.31 2.51
N THR A 256 -0.46 -23.26 1.19
CA THR A 256 0.21 -24.18 0.26
C THR A 256 1.40 -23.52 -0.47
N GLY A 257 2.65 -23.96 -0.22
CA GLY A 257 3.85 -23.59 -1.01
C GLY A 257 4.84 -22.63 -0.33
N GLY A 258 6.07 -22.49 -0.88
CA GLY A 258 7.09 -21.46 -0.51
C GLY A 258 7.93 -21.69 0.77
N VAL A 259 8.85 -20.75 1.09
CA VAL A 259 9.74 -20.76 2.28
C VAL A 259 9.02 -20.27 3.54
N GLY A 260 9.00 -21.02 4.65
CA GLY A 260 8.19 -20.65 5.83
C GLY A 260 6.70 -20.99 5.66
N LYS A 261 6.40 -22.05 4.91
CA LYS A 261 5.05 -22.56 4.64
C LYS A 261 4.34 -22.96 5.94
N GLY A 262 3.08 -22.54 6.09
CA GLY A 262 2.25 -22.84 7.26
C GLY A 262 2.58 -22.01 8.50
N THR A 263 3.59 -21.14 8.43
CA THR A 263 3.97 -20.26 9.54
C THR A 263 3.04 -19.05 9.59
N ARG A 264 2.48 -18.76 10.76
CA ARG A 264 1.71 -17.54 10.99
C ARG A 264 2.29 -16.74 12.13
N PHE A 265 2.37 -15.43 11.95
CA PHE A 265 2.89 -14.54 12.98
C PHE A 265 2.50 -13.09 12.74
N ALA A 266 2.61 -12.29 13.79
CA ALA A 266 2.49 -10.84 13.70
C ALA A 266 3.88 -10.18 13.74
N VAL A 267 4.04 -9.12 12.95
CA VAL A 267 5.20 -8.23 12.98
C VAL A 267 4.74 -6.86 13.47
N ILE A 268 5.24 -6.40 14.61
CA ILE A 268 4.71 -5.20 15.27
C ILE A 268 5.84 -4.21 15.57
N ASN A 269 5.64 -2.95 15.18
CA ASN A 269 6.52 -1.86 15.60
C ASN A 269 6.37 -1.61 17.11
N ARG A 270 7.40 -1.93 17.89
CA ARG A 270 7.44 -1.77 19.35
C ARG A 270 7.60 -0.31 19.78
N ASP A 271 8.03 0.57 18.88
CA ASP A 271 8.11 2.01 19.15
C ASP A 271 6.75 2.70 19.01
N SER A 272 5.73 2.00 18.49
CA SER A 272 4.38 2.53 18.46
C SER A 272 3.77 2.56 19.86
N PRO A 273 3.13 3.67 20.30
CA PRO A 273 2.54 3.76 21.63
C PRO A 273 1.42 2.74 21.90
N VAL A 274 0.81 2.19 20.84
CA VAL A 274 -0.29 1.20 20.91
C VAL A 274 0.15 -0.24 20.63
N TRP A 275 1.47 -0.52 20.67
CA TRP A 275 1.98 -1.83 20.25
C TRP A 275 1.41 -2.98 21.11
N HIS A 276 1.16 -2.73 22.40
CA HIS A 276 0.57 -3.71 23.32
C HIS A 276 -0.84 -4.12 22.91
N GLU A 277 -1.69 -3.16 22.54
CA GLU A 277 -3.07 -3.42 22.11
C GLU A 277 -3.12 -4.20 20.79
N VAL A 278 -2.16 -3.95 19.89
CA VAL A 278 -2.02 -4.72 18.65
C VAL A 278 -1.50 -6.12 18.95
N ALA A 279 -0.53 -6.27 19.85
CA ALA A 279 0.00 -7.56 20.28
C ALA A 279 -1.08 -8.42 20.95
N GLN A 280 -1.93 -7.83 21.79
CA GLN A 280 -3.09 -8.51 22.37
C GLN A 280 -4.08 -9.00 21.30
N ALA A 281 -4.30 -8.22 20.23
CA ALA A 281 -5.15 -8.66 19.12
C ALA A 281 -4.54 -9.79 18.28
N ALA A 282 -3.21 -9.94 18.31
CA ALA A 282 -2.47 -11.03 17.70
C ALA A 282 -2.29 -12.25 18.63
N ALA A 283 -2.95 -12.27 19.80
CA ALA A 283 -2.85 -13.39 20.72
C ALA A 283 -3.25 -14.71 20.02
N GLY A 284 -2.41 -15.72 20.15
CA GLY A 284 -2.60 -17.03 19.51
C GLY A 284 -1.66 -17.31 18.35
N VAL A 285 -0.88 -16.33 17.88
CA VAL A 285 0.25 -16.55 16.95
C VAL A 285 1.55 -15.97 17.53
N PRO A 286 2.73 -16.45 17.12
CA PRO A 286 4.01 -15.80 17.41
C PRO A 286 3.99 -14.31 17.07
N ILE A 287 4.65 -13.50 17.89
CA ILE A 287 4.77 -12.06 17.70
C ILE A 287 6.25 -11.72 17.63
N TYR A 288 6.67 -11.12 16.52
CA TYR A 288 8.00 -10.56 16.33
C TYR A 288 7.92 -9.04 16.29
N THR A 289 8.88 -8.39 16.94
CA THR A 289 8.88 -6.95 17.10
C THR A 289 10.07 -6.28 16.44
N PHE A 290 9.86 -5.05 15.98
CA PHE A 290 10.94 -4.21 15.48
C PHE A 290 10.89 -2.80 16.08
N GLY A 291 12.02 -2.12 16.12
CA GLY A 291 12.10 -0.76 16.65
C GLY A 291 13.47 -0.14 16.45
N ILE A 292 13.54 1.19 16.38
CA ILE A 292 14.79 1.94 16.40
C ILE A 292 15.07 2.41 17.84
N ASP A 293 14.04 2.87 18.54
CA ASP A 293 14.14 3.48 19.86
C ASP A 293 13.98 2.42 20.99
N SER A 294 13.24 1.34 20.74
CA SER A 294 13.05 0.25 21.70
C SER A 294 14.22 -0.74 21.74
N LYS A 295 14.91 -0.76 22.88
CA LYS A 295 16.01 -1.71 23.18
C LYS A 295 15.54 -3.16 23.37
N GLU A 296 14.23 -3.39 23.44
CA GLU A 296 13.63 -4.71 23.66
C GLU A 296 13.05 -5.31 22.38
N ALA A 297 13.06 -4.59 21.25
CA ALA A 297 12.61 -5.12 19.98
C ALA A 297 13.51 -6.26 19.48
N ASP A 298 12.92 -7.23 18.77
CA ASP A 298 13.63 -8.41 18.25
C ASP A 298 14.52 -8.07 17.04
N VAL A 299 14.14 -7.06 16.25
CA VAL A 299 14.97 -6.50 15.18
C VAL A 299 15.14 -5.00 15.41
N GLN A 300 16.39 -4.56 15.52
CA GLN A 300 16.76 -3.19 15.89
C GLN A 300 17.64 -2.54 14.81
N ALA A 301 17.71 -1.22 14.83
CA ALA A 301 18.65 -0.46 14.00
C ALA A 301 19.29 0.69 14.77
N THR A 302 20.57 0.95 14.47
CA THR A 302 21.21 2.25 14.73
C THR A 302 21.44 2.95 13.41
N ILE A 303 20.97 4.19 13.28
CA ILE A 303 21.20 5.01 12.09
C ILE A 303 22.58 5.65 12.21
N GLU A 304 23.51 5.29 11.33
CA GLU A 304 24.86 5.86 11.33
C GLU A 304 24.93 7.12 10.48
N ARG A 305 24.20 7.16 9.36
CA ARG A 305 24.15 8.32 8.46
C ARG A 305 22.88 8.31 7.61
N ILE A 306 22.23 9.46 7.48
CA ILE A 306 21.19 9.71 6.46
C ILE A 306 21.78 10.69 5.45
N ALA A 307 21.74 10.33 4.17
CA ALA A 307 22.23 11.17 3.07
C ALA A 307 21.36 10.98 1.81
N LEU A 308 21.56 11.85 0.83
CA LEU A 308 20.83 11.80 -0.46
C LEU A 308 21.14 10.55 -1.29
N ASN A 309 22.32 9.95 -1.11
CA ASN A 309 22.70 8.70 -1.76
C ASN A 309 22.29 7.45 -0.97
N GLY A 310 21.50 7.61 0.10
CA GLY A 310 20.97 6.51 0.90
C GLY A 310 21.20 6.67 2.41
N THR A 311 20.69 5.70 3.15
CA THR A 311 20.80 5.62 4.60
C THR A 311 21.73 4.45 4.98
N LEU A 312 22.79 4.75 5.75
CA LEU A 312 23.64 3.75 6.36
C LEU A 312 23.11 3.41 7.74
N VAL A 313 22.82 2.13 7.94
CA VAL A 313 22.19 1.59 9.14
C VAL A 313 23.03 0.43 9.65
N LYS A 314 23.16 0.30 10.97
CA LYS A 314 23.61 -0.92 11.62
C LYS A 314 22.40 -1.72 12.08
N LEU A 315 22.08 -2.78 11.36
CA LEU A 315 21.00 -3.71 11.70
C LEU A 315 21.48 -4.62 12.84
N ARG A 316 20.64 -4.82 13.85
CA ARG A 316 20.97 -5.57 15.06
C ARG A 316 19.87 -6.56 15.43
N ILE A 317 20.26 -7.82 15.65
CA ILE A 317 19.39 -8.89 16.13
C ILE A 317 19.95 -9.32 17.50
N PRO A 318 19.38 -8.83 18.62
CA PRO A 318 20.02 -8.92 19.93
C PRO A 318 19.90 -10.31 20.59
N LYS A 319 18.93 -11.12 20.18
CA LYS A 319 18.64 -12.45 20.75
C LYS A 319 18.68 -13.50 19.65
N PRO A 320 18.95 -14.78 19.98
CA PRO A 320 18.84 -15.86 19.01
C PRO A 320 17.48 -15.81 18.32
N TRP A 321 17.51 -15.72 16.99
CA TRP A 321 16.27 -15.75 16.23
C TRP A 321 15.66 -17.14 16.42
N PRO A 322 14.35 -17.25 16.73
CA PRO A 322 13.70 -18.55 16.78
C PRO A 322 13.78 -19.15 15.38
N VAL A 323 14.72 -20.06 15.18
CA VAL A 323 14.92 -20.76 13.92
C VAL A 323 13.64 -21.54 13.68
N GLY A 324 12.90 -21.18 12.63
CA GLY A 324 11.79 -21.99 12.17
C GLY A 324 12.35 -23.37 11.81
N ALA A 325 11.79 -24.43 12.40
CA ALA A 325 12.08 -25.80 11.98
C ALA A 325 11.58 -25.95 10.52
N GLY A 326 12.46 -25.68 9.58
CA GLY A 326 12.26 -25.89 8.15
C GLY A 326 13.64 -26.06 7.56
N ASP A 327 13.85 -27.20 6.90
CA ASP A 327 15.10 -27.53 6.24
C ASP A 327 15.63 -26.33 5.47
N SER A 328 16.92 -26.04 5.64
CA SER A 328 17.61 -25.06 4.79
C SER A 328 17.31 -25.46 3.34
N PRO A 329 16.66 -24.60 2.53
CA PRO A 329 16.40 -24.97 1.15
C PRO A 329 17.77 -25.22 0.50
N GLU A 330 17.93 -26.39 -0.12
CA GLU A 330 19.04 -26.64 -1.04
C GLU A 330 18.93 -25.60 -2.16
N VAL A 331 19.66 -24.50 -2.00
CA VAL A 331 19.84 -23.52 -3.05
C VAL A 331 20.69 -24.20 -4.10
N GLY A 332 20.03 -24.69 -5.16
CA GLY A 332 20.70 -25.16 -6.37
C GLY A 332 21.63 -24.06 -6.87
N GLY A 333 22.93 -24.25 -6.67
CA GLY A 333 23.95 -23.30 -7.06
C GLY A 333 23.89 -23.03 -8.57
N PRO A 334 24.20 -21.80 -9.02
CA PRO A 334 24.24 -21.51 -10.44
C PRO A 334 25.35 -22.34 -11.09
N ALA A 335 24.99 -23.09 -12.12
CA ALA A 335 25.93 -23.84 -12.94
C ALA A 335 26.93 -22.88 -13.60
N GLY A 336 28.20 -23.11 -13.27
CA GLY A 336 29.43 -22.72 -13.96
C GLY A 336 29.41 -21.58 -14.97
N VAL A 337 30.06 -20.47 -14.61
CA VAL A 337 30.86 -19.69 -15.58
C VAL A 337 32.22 -19.42 -14.94
N ALA A 338 33.24 -20.11 -15.45
CA ALA A 338 34.64 -19.89 -15.11
C ALA A 338 35.31 -19.02 -16.19
N GLY A 339 36.16 -18.07 -15.77
CA GLY A 339 37.11 -17.38 -16.62
C GLY A 339 37.48 -15.98 -16.11
N PRO A 340 38.75 -15.70 -15.75
CA PRO A 340 39.17 -14.38 -15.30
C PRO A 340 39.47 -13.49 -16.50
N VAL A 341 38.95 -12.27 -16.52
CA VAL A 341 39.46 -11.20 -17.38
C VAL A 341 39.96 -10.09 -16.47
N ALA A 342 41.28 -9.93 -16.45
CA ALA A 342 41.95 -8.80 -15.82
C ALA A 342 41.90 -7.59 -16.76
N ALA A 343 41.55 -6.42 -16.23
CA ALA A 343 41.98 -5.13 -16.77
C ALA A 343 41.95 -4.05 -15.66
N GLU A 344 43.02 -3.28 -15.60
CA GLU A 344 43.31 -2.22 -14.64
C GLU A 344 42.48 -0.93 -14.83
N SER A 345 42.46 -0.16 -13.74
CA SER A 345 42.01 1.22 -13.48
C SER A 345 41.68 2.19 -14.63
N ALA A 346 40.58 2.95 -14.43
CA ALA A 346 40.59 4.42 -14.37
C ALA A 346 39.29 4.96 -13.76
N LEU A 347 39.39 6.08 -13.04
CA LEU A 347 38.37 6.77 -12.24
C LEU A 347 37.13 7.22 -13.05
N GLY A 348 35.92 7.06 -12.48
CA GLY A 348 34.71 7.76 -12.93
C GLY A 348 33.40 7.05 -12.59
N ALA A 349 32.49 7.76 -11.89
CA ALA A 349 31.10 7.40 -11.60
C ALA A 349 30.84 6.05 -10.89
N GLY A 350 30.43 6.11 -9.62
CA GLY A 350 30.02 4.94 -8.83
C GLY A 350 28.87 4.19 -9.51
N SER A 351 29.19 3.03 -10.07
CA SER A 351 28.23 2.08 -10.64
C SER A 351 27.44 1.38 -9.52
N PRO A 352 26.13 1.10 -9.71
CA PRO A 352 25.37 0.29 -8.78
C PRO A 352 25.75 -1.19 -8.96
N GLY A 353 25.99 -1.91 -7.86
CA GLY A 353 26.02 -3.38 -7.89
C GLY A 353 27.39 -4.05 -7.77
N VAL A 354 28.25 -3.61 -6.85
CA VAL A 354 29.21 -4.56 -6.26
C VAL A 354 28.49 -5.23 -5.10
N ALA A 355 28.09 -6.50 -5.29
CA ALA A 355 27.61 -7.34 -4.20
C ALA A 355 28.70 -7.38 -3.13
N ARG A 356 28.53 -6.62 -2.05
CA ARG A 356 29.42 -6.70 -0.90
C ARG A 356 29.21 -8.07 -0.29
N ALA A 357 30.29 -8.82 -0.08
CA ALA A 357 30.22 -10.00 0.76
C ALA A 357 29.74 -9.54 2.15
N VAL A 358 28.47 -9.83 2.44
CA VAL A 358 27.97 -9.80 3.81
C VAL A 358 28.85 -10.79 4.57
N PRO A 359 29.54 -10.39 5.65
CA PRO A 359 30.22 -11.35 6.51
C PRO A 359 29.15 -12.36 6.92
N ALA A 360 29.35 -13.64 6.59
CA ALA A 360 28.44 -14.69 7.03
C ALA A 360 28.30 -14.52 8.55
N ALA A 361 27.10 -14.21 9.03
CA ALA A 361 26.87 -14.22 10.46
C ALA A 361 27.10 -15.67 10.90
N GLU A 362 28.02 -15.90 11.84
CA GLU A 362 28.19 -17.25 12.39
C GLU A 362 26.82 -17.73 12.89
N ALA A 363 26.33 -18.83 12.32
CA ALA A 363 25.02 -19.37 12.64
C ALA A 363 24.94 -19.62 14.15
N GLY A 364 24.17 -18.80 14.87
CA GLY A 364 23.98 -18.88 16.32
C GLY A 364 24.71 -17.84 17.18
N ALA A 365 25.57 -16.98 16.61
CA ALA A 365 26.22 -15.92 17.38
C ALA A 365 25.27 -14.74 17.59
N THR A 366 24.86 -14.48 18.84
CA THR A 366 24.06 -13.30 19.19
C THR A 366 24.76 -12.42 20.23
N PRO A 367 24.71 -11.09 20.10
CA PRO A 367 23.95 -10.32 19.10
C PRO A 367 24.57 -10.39 17.70
N VAL A 368 23.73 -10.47 16.66
CA VAL A 368 24.17 -10.26 15.27
C VAL A 368 24.11 -8.77 14.98
N GLU A 369 25.19 -8.22 14.43
CA GLU A 369 25.24 -6.84 13.98
C GLU A 369 25.87 -6.74 12.59
N ILE A 370 25.13 -6.15 11.66
CA ILE A 370 25.51 -6.11 10.24
C ILE A 370 25.24 -4.71 9.65
N PRO A 371 26.15 -4.16 8.83
CA PRO A 371 25.86 -2.94 8.08
C PRO A 371 24.79 -3.21 7.02
N LEU A 372 23.84 -2.28 6.90
CA LEU A 372 22.76 -2.26 5.93
C LEU A 372 22.78 -0.92 5.21
N VAL A 373 22.95 -0.95 3.88
CA VAL A 373 23.01 0.24 3.02
C VAL A 373 21.70 0.38 2.24
N LEU A 374 20.77 1.16 2.78
CA LEU A 374 19.51 1.43 2.12
C LEU A 374 19.68 2.55 1.08
N GLN A 375 19.15 2.38 -0.13
CA GLN A 375 19.04 3.50 -1.07
C GLN A 375 17.92 4.48 -0.67
N LEU A 376 17.00 4.02 0.19
CA LEU A 376 15.90 4.81 0.73
C LEU A 376 16.38 5.81 1.80
N ILE A 377 15.74 6.97 1.83
CA ILE A 377 16.14 8.11 2.68
C ILE A 377 15.18 8.28 3.86
N GLY A 378 15.74 8.62 5.03
CA GLY A 378 15.00 9.08 6.21
C GLY A 378 14.68 7.98 7.23
N LYS A 379 14.54 8.37 8.51
CA LYS A 379 14.28 7.46 9.65
C LYS A 379 13.06 6.56 9.40
N PHE A 380 12.00 7.07 8.78
CA PHE A 380 10.78 6.29 8.50
C PHE A 380 11.04 5.11 7.53
N ASN A 381 11.98 5.23 6.59
CA ASN A 381 12.33 4.13 5.70
C ASN A 381 13.20 3.08 6.40
N VAL A 382 13.93 3.46 7.46
CA VAL A 382 14.60 2.49 8.35
C VAL A 382 13.55 1.65 9.08
N TYR A 383 12.49 2.26 9.63
CA TYR A 383 11.37 1.51 10.20
C TYR A 383 10.71 0.56 9.19
N ASN A 384 10.44 1.03 7.97
CA ASN A 384 9.84 0.19 6.94
C ASN A 384 10.73 -1.00 6.56
N SER A 385 12.06 -0.78 6.55
CA SER A 385 13.05 -1.82 6.26
C SER A 385 13.20 -2.81 7.40
N LEU A 386 13.13 -2.35 8.65
CA LEU A 386 13.07 -3.21 9.82
C LEU A 386 11.83 -4.11 9.80
N ALA A 387 10.65 -3.56 9.48
CA ALA A 387 9.43 -4.36 9.34
C ALA A 387 9.60 -5.46 8.28
N ALA A 388 10.18 -5.13 7.12
CA ALA A 388 10.45 -6.10 6.07
C ALA A 388 11.51 -7.14 6.47
N ALA A 389 12.56 -6.73 7.20
CA ALA A 389 13.55 -7.63 7.75
C ALA A 389 12.93 -8.63 8.73
N THR A 390 12.08 -8.16 9.64
CA THR A 390 11.36 -8.99 10.60
C THR A 390 10.43 -9.99 9.92
N VAL A 391 9.78 -9.61 8.81
CA VAL A 391 9.00 -10.55 7.99
C VAL A 391 9.90 -11.62 7.38
N GLY A 392 11.00 -11.23 6.72
CA GLY A 392 11.91 -12.18 6.10
C GLY A 392 12.51 -13.17 7.10
N LEU A 393 13.00 -12.67 8.23
CA LEU A 393 13.51 -13.51 9.32
C LEU A 393 12.41 -14.40 9.92
N GLY A 394 11.20 -13.87 10.12
CA GLY A 394 10.06 -14.64 10.63
C GLY A 394 9.61 -15.77 9.70
N LEU A 395 9.86 -15.64 8.40
CA LEU A 395 9.68 -16.70 7.39
C LEU A 395 10.86 -17.68 7.31
N GLY A 396 11.91 -17.48 8.10
CA GLY A 396 13.10 -18.33 8.10
C GLY A 396 14.09 -18.01 6.97
N LEU A 397 14.00 -16.84 6.34
CA LEU A 397 14.97 -16.46 5.32
C LEU A 397 16.36 -16.19 5.94
N PRO A 398 17.45 -16.65 5.29
CA PRO A 398 18.80 -16.24 5.62
C PRO A 398 18.94 -14.72 5.68
N LEU A 399 19.64 -14.23 6.71
CA LEU A 399 19.83 -12.79 6.93
C LEU A 399 20.50 -12.12 5.72
N GLU A 400 21.38 -12.83 5.03
CA GLU A 400 22.07 -12.37 3.82
C GLU A 400 21.09 -12.04 2.69
N LEU A 401 20.06 -12.87 2.50
CA LEU A 401 19.01 -12.65 1.50
C LEU A 401 18.09 -11.50 1.91
N VAL A 402 17.80 -11.38 3.20
CA VAL A 402 17.06 -10.24 3.75
C VAL A 402 17.79 -8.93 3.47
N VAL A 403 19.07 -8.85 3.80
CA VAL A 403 19.90 -7.66 3.54
C VAL A 403 19.98 -7.37 2.05
N ALA A 404 20.32 -8.36 1.22
CA ALA A 404 20.40 -8.18 -0.24
C ALA A 404 19.08 -7.69 -0.85
N GLY A 405 17.94 -8.19 -0.35
CA GLY A 405 16.61 -7.75 -0.76
C GLY A 405 16.29 -6.31 -0.38
N LEU A 406 16.77 -5.83 0.76
CA LEU A 406 16.56 -4.45 1.21
C LEU A 406 17.47 -3.45 0.47
N GLU A 407 18.76 -3.78 0.29
CA GLU A 407 19.75 -2.88 -0.33
C GLU A 407 19.48 -2.62 -1.82
N ARG A 408 18.83 -3.57 -2.51
CA ARG A 408 18.55 -3.46 -3.95
C ARG A 408 17.34 -2.57 -4.30
N VAL A 409 16.55 -2.11 -3.33
CA VAL A 409 15.35 -1.29 -3.60
C VAL A 409 15.78 0.13 -3.97
N PRO A 410 15.64 0.57 -5.25
CA PRO A 410 16.19 1.85 -5.69
C PRO A 410 15.39 3.08 -5.23
N GLY A 411 14.18 2.86 -4.74
CA GLY A 411 13.20 3.89 -4.45
C GLY A 411 11.80 3.33 -4.56
N ILE A 412 10.85 3.96 -3.87
CA ILE A 412 9.44 3.62 -3.98
C ILE A 412 8.76 4.73 -4.79
N PRO A 413 8.06 4.42 -5.90
CA PRO A 413 7.45 5.44 -6.74
C PRO A 413 6.55 6.40 -5.95
N GLY A 414 6.79 7.70 -6.06
CA GLY A 414 6.04 8.73 -5.36
C GLY A 414 6.19 8.70 -3.82
N ARG A 415 7.28 8.14 -3.27
CA ARG A 415 7.60 8.16 -1.84
C ARG A 415 9.05 8.58 -1.65
N PHE A 416 9.27 9.86 -1.35
CA PHE A 416 10.57 10.52 -1.31
C PHE A 416 11.43 10.17 -2.53
N GLN A 417 10.81 10.13 -3.72
CA GLN A 417 11.45 9.67 -4.94
C GLN A 417 12.33 10.78 -5.52
N ARG A 418 13.64 10.54 -5.61
CA ARG A 418 14.57 11.45 -6.30
C ARG A 418 14.29 11.49 -7.79
N VAL A 419 14.33 12.70 -8.36
CA VAL A 419 14.16 12.92 -9.80
C VAL A 419 15.48 13.39 -10.39
N LEU A 420 16.01 12.61 -11.35
CA LEU A 420 17.23 12.89 -12.10
C LEU A 420 18.41 13.33 -11.19
N PRO A 421 18.93 12.45 -10.33
CA PRO A 421 20.00 12.82 -9.39
C PRO A 421 21.29 13.26 -10.09
N GLY A 422 22.05 14.16 -9.46
CA GLY A 422 23.35 14.63 -9.98
C GLY A 422 23.41 16.11 -10.36
N HIS A 423 22.29 16.85 -10.23
CA HIS A 423 22.29 18.32 -10.32
C HIS A 423 22.92 18.97 -9.08
N PRO A 424 23.30 20.26 -9.14
CA PRO A 424 23.84 21.00 -7.99
C PRO A 424 22.88 21.11 -6.80
N PHE A 425 21.59 20.85 -7.03
CA PHE A 425 20.50 20.80 -6.05
C PHE A 425 19.67 19.55 -6.30
N GLU A 426 18.81 19.18 -5.36
CA GLU A 426 18.03 17.94 -5.45
C GLU A 426 16.54 18.21 -5.59
N VAL A 427 15.84 17.32 -6.28
CA VAL A 427 14.38 17.34 -6.43
C VAL A 427 13.81 15.99 -6.02
N VAL A 428 12.82 16.00 -5.13
CA VAL A 428 12.12 14.80 -4.68
C VAL A 428 10.61 14.94 -4.86
N VAL A 429 9.95 13.84 -5.21
CA VAL A 429 8.49 13.74 -5.34
C VAL A 429 7.93 12.83 -4.24
N ASP A 430 6.88 13.28 -3.55
CA ASP A 430 6.26 12.54 -2.45
C ASP A 430 4.72 12.65 -2.44
N TYR A 431 4.06 11.63 -1.87
CA TYR A 431 2.60 11.54 -1.79
C TYR A 431 1.96 12.24 -0.58
N ALA A 432 2.77 12.92 0.24
CA ALA A 432 2.30 13.67 1.39
C ALA A 432 1.18 14.67 1.01
N HIS A 433 -0.06 14.36 1.40
CA HIS A 433 -1.27 15.12 1.06
C HIS A 433 -2.17 15.42 2.29
N THR A 434 -1.61 15.24 3.49
CA THR A 434 -2.22 15.59 4.79
C THR A 434 -1.24 16.44 5.60
N PRO A 435 -1.68 17.23 6.60
CA PRO A 435 -0.79 18.09 7.39
C PRO A 435 0.34 17.28 8.05
N ASP A 436 0.00 16.12 8.61
CA ASP A 436 0.95 15.25 9.30
C ASP A 436 1.91 14.54 8.32
N SER A 437 1.46 14.13 7.13
CA SER A 437 2.37 13.56 6.11
C SER A 437 3.29 14.64 5.52
N LEU A 438 2.79 15.85 5.30
CA LEU A 438 3.59 16.98 4.84
C LEU A 438 4.64 17.38 5.89
N ALA A 439 4.28 17.38 7.17
CA ALA A 439 5.23 17.70 8.24
C ALA A 439 6.39 16.68 8.27
N GLN A 440 6.07 15.39 8.16
CA GLN A 440 7.09 14.33 8.19
C GLN A 440 8.01 14.36 6.98
N VAL A 441 7.49 14.56 5.76
CA VAL A 441 8.36 14.63 4.56
C VAL A 441 9.28 15.84 4.62
N LEU A 442 8.79 16.99 5.11
CA LEU A 442 9.61 18.19 5.25
C LEU A 442 10.63 18.08 6.39
N GLN A 443 10.28 17.43 7.50
CA GLN A 443 11.24 17.13 8.57
C GLN A 443 12.35 16.20 8.08
N ALA A 444 12.01 15.13 7.38
CA ALA A 444 13.00 14.24 6.78
C ALA A 444 13.88 14.96 5.74
N ALA A 445 13.29 15.87 4.96
CA ALA A 445 14.04 16.72 4.05
C ALA A 445 15.02 17.66 4.80
N ARG A 446 14.66 18.17 5.98
CA ARG A 446 15.55 18.99 6.82
C ARG A 446 16.68 18.20 7.47
N GLU A 447 16.48 16.92 7.78
CA GLU A 447 17.54 16.03 8.31
C GLU A 447 18.69 15.84 7.30
N LEU A 448 18.46 16.13 6.02
CA LEU A 448 19.49 16.15 4.98
C LEU A 448 20.32 17.44 4.97
N HIS A 449 20.01 18.38 5.87
CA HIS A 449 20.70 19.68 6.00
C HIS A 449 20.82 20.46 4.68
N PRO A 450 19.73 20.64 3.90
CA PRO A 450 19.79 21.41 2.67
C PRO A 450 20.06 22.90 2.98
N ARG A 451 20.68 23.60 2.03
CA ARG A 451 20.90 25.06 2.11
C ARG A 451 19.56 25.80 2.25
N ARG A 452 18.59 25.45 1.40
CA ARG A 452 17.19 25.87 1.50
C ARG A 452 16.29 24.70 1.15
N LEU A 453 15.18 24.60 1.86
CA LEU A 453 14.09 23.69 1.55
C LEU A 453 12.96 24.45 0.82
N LEU A 454 12.71 24.07 -0.42
CA LEU A 454 11.61 24.57 -1.24
C LEU A 454 10.52 23.49 -1.27
N VAL A 455 9.25 23.85 -1.17
CA VAL A 455 8.12 22.91 -1.27
C VAL A 455 7.09 23.39 -2.28
N VAL A 456 6.62 22.48 -3.14
CA VAL A 456 5.50 22.68 -4.07
C VAL A 456 4.39 21.72 -3.67
N PHE A 457 3.19 22.22 -3.35
CA PHE A 457 2.07 21.36 -2.97
C PHE A 457 0.70 22.01 -3.20
N GLY A 458 -0.33 21.17 -3.23
CA GLY A 458 -1.73 21.57 -3.32
C GLY A 458 -2.62 20.69 -2.44
N CYS A 459 -3.92 20.90 -2.52
CA CYS A 459 -4.94 20.05 -1.89
C CYS A 459 -5.98 19.61 -2.90
N GLY A 460 -6.50 18.39 -2.75
CA GLY A 460 -7.60 17.91 -3.58
C GLY A 460 -8.94 18.55 -3.20
N GLY A 461 -9.78 18.84 -4.20
CA GLY A 461 -11.19 19.21 -4.01
C GLY A 461 -12.08 17.99 -3.78
N ASP A 462 -13.33 18.22 -3.39
CA ASP A 462 -14.32 17.23 -2.93
C ASP A 462 -13.76 16.31 -1.84
N ARG A 463 -12.95 16.88 -0.94
CA ARG A 463 -12.26 16.20 0.17
C ARG A 463 -12.30 17.09 1.41
N ASP A 464 -11.76 16.59 2.52
CA ASP A 464 -11.64 17.36 3.76
C ASP A 464 -11.01 18.74 3.51
N ARG A 465 -11.79 19.79 3.75
CA ARG A 465 -11.38 21.20 3.64
C ARG A 465 -10.57 21.65 4.85
N GLY A 466 -10.81 21.04 6.02
CA GLY A 466 -10.16 21.42 7.28
C GLY A 466 -8.65 21.25 7.25
N LYS A 467 -8.14 20.32 6.42
CA LYS A 467 -6.70 20.12 6.26
C LYS A 467 -5.97 21.23 5.51
N ARG A 468 -6.65 22.00 4.65
CA ARG A 468 -6.03 22.97 3.72
C ARG A 468 -5.23 24.05 4.46
N PRO A 469 -5.82 24.81 5.42
CA PRO A 469 -5.05 25.80 6.18
C PRO A 469 -3.97 25.14 7.05
N LEU A 470 -4.22 23.95 7.60
CA LEU A 470 -3.23 23.22 8.41
C LEU A 470 -1.99 22.85 7.60
N MET A 471 -2.14 22.45 6.33
CA MET A 471 -1.01 22.17 5.44
C MET A 471 -0.23 23.45 5.10
N GLY A 472 -0.92 24.58 4.90
CA GLY A 472 -0.29 25.90 4.74
C GLY A 472 0.59 26.28 5.94
N ALA A 473 0.08 26.12 7.16
CA ALA A 473 0.81 26.37 8.40
C ALA A 473 2.02 25.42 8.58
N VAL A 474 1.87 24.14 8.22
CA VAL A 474 3.00 23.19 8.26
C VAL A 474 4.11 23.60 7.30
N ALA A 475 3.77 23.97 6.06
CA ALA A 475 4.74 24.42 5.07
C ALA A 475 5.46 25.70 5.52
N ALA A 476 4.73 26.66 6.10
CA ALA A 476 5.28 27.88 6.68
C ALA A 476 6.36 27.63 7.74
N ARG A 477 6.15 26.65 8.63
CA ARG A 477 7.08 26.33 9.71
C ARG A 477 8.34 25.63 9.23
N LEU A 478 8.23 24.81 8.18
CA LEU A 478 9.25 23.82 7.84
C LEU A 478 10.04 24.15 6.58
N ALA A 479 9.47 24.87 5.62
CA ALA A 479 10.14 25.22 4.37
C ALA A 479 10.64 26.67 4.37
N ASN A 480 11.72 26.93 3.63
CA ASN A 480 12.22 28.29 3.40
C ASN A 480 11.42 29.02 2.31
N ARG A 481 10.81 28.26 1.40
CA ARG A 481 10.04 28.78 0.27
C ARG A 481 8.90 27.83 -0.08
N VAL A 482 7.70 28.37 -0.22
CA VAL A 482 6.48 27.61 -0.47
C VAL A 482 5.85 27.99 -1.81
N TYR A 483 5.46 27.00 -2.60
CA TYR A 483 4.67 27.16 -3.81
C TYR A 483 3.34 26.44 -3.62
N ILE A 484 2.27 27.23 -3.52
CA ILE A 484 0.89 26.76 -3.38
C ILE A 484 0.30 26.62 -4.78
N THR A 485 -0.22 25.44 -5.10
CA THR A 485 -0.70 25.13 -6.45
C THR A 485 -1.89 24.18 -6.45
N SER A 486 -2.43 23.88 -7.63
CA SER A 486 -3.48 22.88 -7.83
C SER A 486 -2.95 21.45 -7.65
N ASP A 487 -3.82 20.56 -7.18
CA ASP A 487 -3.63 19.10 -7.12
C ASP A 487 -4.65 18.43 -8.05
N ASN A 488 -5.69 17.81 -7.47
CA ASN A 488 -6.89 17.31 -8.13
C ASN A 488 -8.09 18.17 -7.66
N PRO A 489 -8.40 19.30 -8.31
CA PRO A 489 -9.47 20.21 -7.87
C PRO A 489 -10.87 19.61 -7.98
N ARG A 490 -11.08 18.61 -8.85
CA ARG A 490 -12.39 17.96 -9.08
C ARG A 490 -13.46 19.00 -9.39
N SER A 491 -14.59 18.99 -8.66
CA SER A 491 -15.68 19.92 -8.88
C SER A 491 -15.45 21.32 -8.28
N GLU A 492 -14.45 21.47 -7.40
CA GLU A 492 -14.15 22.73 -6.74
C GLU A 492 -13.27 23.67 -7.59
N ASP A 493 -13.38 24.98 -7.32
CA ASP A 493 -12.52 26.01 -7.90
C ASP A 493 -11.07 25.88 -7.36
N PRO A 494 -10.06 25.64 -8.22
CA PRO A 494 -8.68 25.50 -7.79
C PRO A 494 -8.12 26.78 -7.13
N GLU A 495 -8.59 27.97 -7.52
CA GLU A 495 -8.17 29.23 -6.88
C GLU A 495 -8.70 29.33 -5.45
N ALA A 496 -9.96 28.94 -5.22
CA ALA A 496 -10.53 28.85 -3.88
C ALA A 496 -9.72 27.90 -2.98
N ILE A 497 -9.34 26.72 -3.48
CA ILE A 497 -8.51 25.77 -2.73
C ILE A 497 -7.16 26.40 -2.36
N CYS A 498 -6.49 27.06 -3.31
CA CYS A 498 -5.19 27.70 -3.06
C CYS A 498 -5.30 28.81 -2.00
N ARG A 499 -6.35 29.63 -2.05
CA ARG A 499 -6.62 30.68 -1.05
C ARG A 499 -6.79 30.11 0.37
N GLU A 500 -7.43 28.96 0.52
CA GLU A 500 -7.60 28.32 1.83
C GLU A 500 -6.27 27.80 2.40
N ILE A 501 -5.36 27.31 1.55
CA ILE A 501 -4.00 26.93 1.96
C ILE A 501 -3.19 28.18 2.34
N GLU A 502 -3.25 29.22 1.51
CA GLU A 502 -2.59 30.51 1.71
C GLU A 502 -3.00 31.14 3.05
N GLN A 503 -4.30 31.14 3.37
CA GLN A 503 -4.79 31.63 4.66
C GLN A 503 -4.08 30.98 5.84
N GLY A 504 -3.85 29.66 5.79
CA GLY A 504 -3.11 28.95 6.83
C GLY A 504 -1.64 29.37 6.93
N TYR A 505 -0.98 29.60 5.80
CA TYR A 505 0.39 30.12 5.78
C TYR A 505 0.46 31.56 6.36
N VAL A 506 -0.45 32.43 5.95
CA VAL A 506 -0.49 33.84 6.38
C VAL A 506 -0.80 33.92 7.88
N GLN A 507 -1.73 33.12 8.38
CA GLN A 507 -2.05 33.05 9.81
C GLN A 507 -0.85 32.58 10.64
N GLU A 508 -0.09 31.61 10.14
CA GLU A 508 1.08 31.07 10.84
C GLU A 508 2.26 32.06 10.88
N THR A 509 2.50 32.80 9.79
CA THR A 509 3.70 33.65 9.64
C THR A 509 3.45 35.13 9.93
N GLN A 510 2.19 35.57 9.93
CA GLN A 510 1.78 36.98 9.90
C GLN A 510 2.33 37.76 8.69
N ARG A 511 2.78 37.07 7.63
CA ARG A 511 3.33 37.68 6.40
C ARG A 511 2.38 37.48 5.23
N GLN A 512 2.06 38.57 4.53
CA GLN A 512 1.08 38.51 3.43
C GLN A 512 1.65 38.12 2.06
N SER A 513 2.96 38.30 1.80
CA SER A 513 3.53 38.03 0.46
C SER A 513 4.97 37.50 0.47
N GLU A 514 5.54 37.29 1.66
CA GLU A 514 6.93 36.86 1.81
C GLU A 514 7.03 35.35 2.10
N GLY A 515 7.95 34.68 1.41
CA GLY A 515 8.25 33.27 1.62
C GLY A 515 7.35 32.27 0.87
N TYR A 516 6.28 32.73 0.22
CA TYR A 516 5.44 31.86 -0.62
C TYR A 516 5.09 32.47 -1.99
N ARG A 517 4.58 31.66 -2.92
CA ARG A 517 3.94 32.06 -4.18
C ARG A 517 2.70 31.19 -4.41
N VAL A 518 1.62 31.79 -4.90
CA VAL A 518 0.43 31.06 -5.36
C VAL A 518 0.47 30.99 -6.88
N ILE A 519 0.55 29.77 -7.41
CA ILE A 519 0.62 29.49 -8.85
C ILE A 519 -0.32 28.32 -9.11
N VAL A 520 -1.52 28.61 -9.62
CA VAL A 520 -2.57 27.59 -9.78
C VAL A 520 -2.14 26.48 -10.73
N ASP A 521 -1.46 26.82 -11.83
CA ASP A 521 -0.91 25.82 -12.75
C ASP A 521 0.24 25.05 -12.08
N ARG A 522 0.07 23.73 -11.95
CA ARG A 522 1.02 22.87 -11.24
C ARG A 522 2.35 22.73 -11.97
N ARG A 523 2.35 22.64 -13.30
CA ARG A 523 3.58 22.54 -14.09
C ARG A 523 4.40 23.81 -13.93
N GLU A 524 3.74 24.95 -13.99
CA GLU A 524 4.32 26.27 -13.77
C GLU A 524 4.89 26.45 -12.36
N ALA A 525 4.17 25.98 -11.34
CA ALA A 525 4.64 26.01 -9.96
C ALA A 525 5.92 25.17 -9.77
N ILE A 526 5.94 23.95 -10.30
CA ILE A 526 7.12 23.06 -10.30
C ILE A 526 8.29 23.73 -11.03
N ARG A 527 8.02 24.29 -12.21
CA ARG A 527 9.01 24.96 -13.05
C ARG A 527 9.66 26.14 -12.33
N GLN A 528 8.87 27.03 -11.73
CA GLN A 528 9.41 28.16 -10.98
C GLN A 528 10.21 27.71 -9.74
N ALA A 529 9.79 26.65 -9.05
CA ALA A 529 10.54 26.10 -7.92
C ALA A 529 11.92 25.56 -8.32
N ILE A 530 12.00 24.80 -9.42
CA ILE A 530 13.25 24.24 -9.95
C ILE A 530 14.17 25.33 -10.53
N GLU A 531 13.59 26.36 -11.16
CA GLU A 531 14.34 27.52 -11.66
C GLU A 531 14.94 28.36 -10.52
N GLU A 532 14.20 28.57 -9.43
CA GLU A 532 14.65 29.33 -8.25
C GLU A 532 15.69 28.56 -7.39
N ALA A 533 15.76 27.24 -7.53
CA ALA A 533 16.68 26.39 -6.78
C ALA A 533 18.15 26.68 -7.12
N ARG A 534 18.98 26.73 -6.07
CA ARG A 534 20.43 27.02 -6.12
C ARG A 534 21.23 25.83 -5.60
N PRO A 535 22.55 25.75 -5.89
CA PRO A 535 23.38 24.67 -5.38
C PRO A 535 23.22 24.42 -3.87
N GLY A 536 22.99 23.16 -3.49
CA GLY A 536 22.73 22.71 -2.12
C GLY A 536 21.28 22.83 -1.65
N ASP A 537 20.36 23.39 -2.46
CA ASP A 537 18.93 23.41 -2.13
C ASP A 537 18.30 22.03 -2.34
N LEU A 538 17.13 21.82 -1.71
CA LEU A 538 16.27 20.65 -1.90
C LEU A 538 14.85 21.12 -2.21
N VAL A 539 14.29 20.63 -3.32
CA VAL A 539 12.92 20.89 -3.75
C VAL A 539 12.07 19.65 -3.47
N VAL A 540 11.00 19.81 -2.69
CA VAL A 540 10.01 18.75 -2.41
C VAL A 540 8.72 19.06 -3.17
N ILE A 541 8.34 18.18 -4.08
CA ILE A 541 7.05 18.23 -4.79
C ILE A 541 6.12 17.24 -4.09
N ALA A 542 5.12 17.74 -3.37
CA ALA A 542 4.22 16.94 -2.54
C ALA A 542 2.78 16.93 -3.05
N GLY A 543 2.01 15.92 -2.62
CA GLY A 543 0.58 15.78 -2.87
C GLY A 543 0.26 14.56 -3.75
N LYS A 544 0.75 14.56 -5.00
CA LYS A 544 0.38 13.54 -6.00
C LYS A 544 1.20 12.28 -5.95
N GLY A 545 2.48 12.37 -5.57
CA GLY A 545 3.38 11.22 -5.49
C GLY A 545 3.45 10.43 -6.79
N HIS A 546 2.78 9.27 -6.81
CA HIS A 546 2.74 8.35 -7.96
C HIS A 546 1.54 8.56 -8.89
N GLU A 547 0.61 9.47 -8.56
CA GLU A 547 -0.55 9.77 -9.40
C GLU A 547 -0.14 10.52 -10.66
N THR A 548 -0.51 9.98 -11.82
CA THR A 548 -0.12 10.49 -13.15
C THR A 548 -1.25 11.25 -13.87
N TYR A 549 -2.20 11.82 -13.12
CA TYR A 549 -3.31 12.59 -13.69
C TYR A 549 -3.69 13.79 -12.83
N GLN A 550 -4.28 14.82 -13.43
CA GLN A 550 -5.05 15.85 -12.70
C GLN A 550 -6.54 15.73 -13.04
N GLU A 551 -7.39 15.73 -12.01
CA GLU A 551 -8.85 15.63 -12.13
C GLU A 551 -9.53 16.99 -11.95
N PHE A 552 -10.30 17.41 -12.96
CA PHE A 552 -11.11 18.63 -13.00
C PHE A 552 -12.59 18.27 -13.21
N ALA A 553 -13.48 19.25 -13.08
CA ALA A 553 -14.92 19.07 -13.25
C ALA A 553 -15.31 18.47 -14.61
N HIS A 554 -14.53 18.78 -15.65
CA HIS A 554 -14.75 18.36 -17.04
C HIS A 554 -13.95 17.11 -17.45
N GLY A 555 -13.18 16.50 -16.56
CA GLY A 555 -12.45 15.26 -16.85
C GLY A 555 -11.05 15.19 -16.24
N ARG A 556 -10.29 14.17 -16.66
CA ARG A 556 -8.91 13.93 -16.24
C ARG A 556 -7.95 14.22 -17.37
N ILE A 557 -6.83 14.86 -17.06
CA ILE A 557 -5.70 15.05 -17.97
C ILE A 557 -4.49 14.27 -17.45
N HIS A 558 -3.59 13.86 -18.36
CA HIS A 558 -2.30 13.27 -17.99
C HIS A 558 -1.41 14.33 -17.31
N PHE A 559 -0.88 14.01 -16.14
CA PHE A 559 0.02 14.87 -15.39
C PHE A 559 0.81 14.06 -14.35
N ASP A 560 2.11 13.87 -14.56
CA ASP A 560 3.01 13.17 -13.65
C ASP A 560 4.07 14.15 -13.11
N ASP A 561 4.11 14.36 -11.79
CA ASP A 561 5.08 15.24 -11.12
C ASP A 561 6.54 14.84 -11.43
N VAL A 562 6.82 13.53 -11.53
CA VAL A 562 8.15 13.00 -11.83
C VAL A 562 8.53 13.30 -13.27
N GLU A 563 7.59 13.12 -14.21
CA GLU A 563 7.81 13.42 -15.63
C GLU A 563 8.05 14.92 -15.85
N VAL A 564 7.21 15.77 -15.24
CA VAL A 564 7.31 17.22 -15.34
C VAL A 564 8.64 17.72 -14.76
N ALA A 565 8.98 17.29 -13.54
CA ALA A 565 10.23 17.68 -12.91
C ALA A 565 11.45 17.23 -13.73
N ARG A 566 11.43 16.01 -14.28
CA ARG A 566 12.50 15.49 -15.15
C ARG A 566 12.68 16.36 -16.40
N GLN A 567 11.60 16.66 -17.12
CA GLN A 567 11.63 17.49 -18.33
C GLN A 567 12.25 18.87 -18.07
N ILE A 568 11.91 19.49 -16.93
CA ILE A 568 12.43 20.81 -16.55
C ILE A 568 13.92 20.74 -16.20
N LEU A 569 14.34 19.70 -15.46
CA LEU A 569 15.74 19.49 -15.09
C LEU A 569 16.64 19.22 -16.30
N GLU A 570 16.17 18.41 -17.25
CA GLU A 570 16.86 18.15 -18.53
C GLU A 570 17.02 19.45 -19.33
N GLY A 571 15.96 20.24 -19.48
CA GLY A 571 16.02 21.53 -20.17
C GLY A 571 16.99 22.53 -19.53
N LYS A 572 17.09 22.54 -18.19
CA LYS A 572 18.05 23.40 -17.46
C LYS A 572 19.50 22.97 -17.68
N ALA A 573 19.79 21.67 -17.68
CA ALA A 573 21.13 21.15 -17.96
C ALA A 573 21.63 21.56 -19.36
N GLU A 574 20.75 21.48 -20.37
CA GLU A 574 21.09 21.92 -21.73
C GLU A 574 21.33 23.43 -21.83
N GLY A 575 20.57 24.24 -21.09
CA GLY A 575 20.75 25.69 -21.03
C GLY A 575 22.08 26.10 -20.38
N ASP A 576 22.43 25.46 -19.26
CA ASP A 576 23.67 25.73 -18.52
C ASP A 576 24.91 25.30 -19.34
N ALA A 577 24.85 24.16 -20.04
CA ALA A 577 25.92 23.68 -20.91
C ALA A 577 26.19 24.58 -22.14
N ARG A 578 25.15 25.26 -22.66
CA ARG A 578 25.30 26.24 -23.74
C ARG A 578 25.82 27.60 -23.25
N GLY A 579 25.72 27.89 -21.95
CA GLY A 579 26.13 29.15 -21.32
C GLY A 579 27.61 29.21 -20.89
N THR A 580 28.27 28.07 -20.68
CA THR A 580 29.68 27.98 -20.26
C THR A 580 30.69 27.97 -21.42
N GLY A 581 30.21 28.07 -22.66
CA GLY A 581 31.01 28.08 -23.89
C GLY A 581 31.19 29.46 -24.54
N ARG A 582 31.38 30.53 -23.75
CA ARG A 582 31.74 31.86 -24.26
C ARG A 582 32.90 32.48 -23.54
#